data_AF-A0A842RGD0-F1
#
_entry.id   AF-A0A842RGD0-F1
#
_cell.length_a   1.000
_cell.length_b   1.000
_cell.length_c   1.000
_cell.angle_alpha   90.00
_cell.angle_beta   90.00
_cell.angle_gamma   90.00
#
_symmetry.space_group_name_H-M   'P 1'
#
loop_
_entity.id
_entity.type
_entity.pdbx_description
1 polymer ?
#
loop_
_entity_poly.entity_id
_entity_poly.type
_entity_poly.pdbx_seq_one_letter_code
_entity_poly.pdbx_strand_id
1 'polypeptide(L)'
;MNRPGLRELEKYSWSAPNISLELTGLSWSFAGFGEVAAGVGGRGYRAWAALQLSSDRYIAKKLRKDMIFDKLLSALIGALVAVISIFIKDHLIVKASEKRKNKQSKLITFKLYANPIIRATETLCWRLKEIFEQRGAFLLEGNPRNTFFQYKYISTIYRLSVLIGWIRAVYREFAYIDTSESKGNRLIENAFMEFQKALADGQHLELSILIELASCWKISLKSLSKEEKAKLAVKLENIVYNIIKDSKIILASKLSDEEQVDLLQKLSDTICNEVHCTEIEQKVIKESQNTAIREISRIETWIYRDWQNAIGDVMLVKIENSPRRYDVIGYGEFEELFEKNKWIKKVSKLFDNLNVEIDDRMDARVGQLKRVYKAAVGIMEAFNDSNINQETIPENSLNKLTKFANELDAI
;
A
#
# COMPACT_ATOMS: atom_id res chain seq x y z
N MET A 1 -29.58 28.63 -25.65
CA MET A 1 -29.48 28.37 -24.20
C MET A 1 -28.44 29.32 -23.62
N ASN A 2 -28.93 30.27 -22.82
CA ASN A 2 -28.20 31.38 -22.22
C ASN A 2 -27.28 30.91 -21.09
N ARG A 3 -26.03 31.40 -21.04
CA ARG A 3 -25.19 31.36 -19.84
C ARG A 3 -25.31 32.69 -19.09
N PRO A 4 -25.61 32.70 -17.78
CA PRO A 4 -25.70 33.94 -17.02
C PRO A 4 -24.33 34.40 -16.50
N GLY A 5 -24.11 35.71 -16.66
CA GLY A 5 -23.59 36.65 -15.66
C GLY A 5 -22.39 36.29 -14.79
N LEU A 6 -21.20 36.78 -15.18
CA LEU A 6 -20.12 37.15 -14.26
C LEU A 6 -20.17 38.67 -14.08
N ARG A 7 -20.62 39.13 -12.91
CA ARG A 7 -20.42 40.50 -12.42
C ARG A 7 -20.07 40.46 -10.94
N GLU A 8 -19.20 41.40 -10.59
CA GLU A 8 -18.95 41.98 -9.27
C GLU A 8 -18.25 41.11 -8.22
N LEU A 9 -16.93 41.26 -8.13
CA LEU A 9 -16.21 41.40 -6.85
C LEU A 9 -14.98 42.30 -7.07
N GLU A 10 -15.26 43.59 -7.18
CA GLU A 10 -14.26 44.66 -7.03
C GLU A 10 -14.42 45.27 -5.61
N LYS A 11 -13.29 45.64 -5.01
CA LYS A 11 -13.12 46.49 -3.81
C LYS A 11 -13.14 45.80 -2.43
N TYR A 12 -11.94 45.41 -1.98
CA TYR A 12 -11.51 45.61 -0.59
C TYR A 12 -10.05 46.06 -0.58
N SER A 13 -9.82 47.36 -0.67
CA SER A 13 -8.53 47.98 -0.35
C SER A 13 -8.44 48.18 1.16
N TRP A 14 -7.54 47.47 1.82
CA TRP A 14 -7.19 47.71 3.21
C TRP A 14 -6.33 48.97 3.31
N SER A 15 -6.93 50.09 3.73
CA SER A 15 -6.20 51.27 4.18
C SER A 15 -5.73 51.04 5.62
N ALA A 16 -4.41 51.03 5.83
CA ALA A 16 -3.82 51.01 7.17
C ALA A 16 -4.22 52.28 7.96
N PRO A 17 -4.49 52.18 9.27
CA PRO A 17 -4.76 53.37 10.08
C PRO A 17 -3.47 54.18 10.23
N ASN A 18 -3.51 55.42 9.75
CA ASN A 18 -2.53 56.45 10.13
C ASN A 18 -2.72 56.77 11.61
N ILE A 19 -1.88 56.20 12.47
CA ILE A 19 -1.74 56.62 13.85
C ILE A 19 -0.74 57.79 13.85
N SER A 20 -1.24 59.01 13.71
CA SER A 20 -0.48 60.21 14.06
C SER A 20 -0.55 60.37 15.58
N LEU A 21 0.53 59.98 16.27
CA LEU A 21 0.76 60.35 17.67
C LEU A 21 1.13 61.84 17.70
N GLU A 22 0.16 62.70 17.96
CA GLU A 22 0.42 64.07 18.41
C GLU A 22 1.03 64.01 19.82
N LEU A 23 2.36 64.12 19.87
CA LEU A 23 3.08 64.47 21.09
C LEU A 23 2.77 65.94 21.42
N THR A 24 1.69 66.18 22.15
CA THR A 24 1.44 67.44 22.86
C THR A 24 2.42 67.56 24.03
N GLY A 25 3.67 67.88 23.68
CA GLY A 25 4.73 68.20 24.65
C GLY A 25 4.55 69.62 25.18
N LEU A 26 3.94 69.71 26.36
CA LEU A 26 4.05 70.79 27.36
C LEU A 26 5.10 71.87 27.04
N SER A 27 4.71 72.93 26.32
CA SER A 27 5.44 74.19 26.33
C SER A 27 5.13 74.89 27.65
N TRP A 28 6.01 74.75 28.64
CA TRP A 28 6.02 75.67 29.77
C TRP A 28 6.43 77.04 29.21
N SER A 29 5.48 77.93 28.95
CA SER A 29 5.79 79.33 28.67
C SER A 29 6.34 79.96 29.94
N PHE A 30 7.66 79.99 30.07
CA PHE A 30 8.38 80.71 31.13
C PHE A 30 8.31 82.23 30.90
N ALA A 31 7.11 82.77 30.75
CA ALA A 31 6.88 84.22 30.69
C ALA A 31 7.05 84.89 32.07
N GLY A 32 7.19 84.11 33.16
CA GLY A 32 7.24 84.64 34.53
C GLY A 32 8.63 84.72 35.18
N PHE A 33 9.72 84.33 34.53
CA PHE A 33 11.07 84.33 35.17
C PHE A 33 11.97 85.50 34.80
N GLY A 34 11.55 86.35 33.85
CA GLY A 34 12.27 87.59 33.52
C GLY A 34 12.38 88.55 34.70
N GLU A 35 11.39 88.57 35.61
CA GLU A 35 11.41 89.44 36.78
C GLU A 35 12.25 88.90 37.95
N VAL A 36 12.48 87.59 38.05
CA VAL A 36 13.34 87.03 39.11
C VAL A 36 14.83 87.20 38.78
N ALA A 37 15.19 87.26 37.50
CA ALA A 37 16.59 87.42 37.08
C ALA A 37 17.14 88.85 37.27
N ALA A 38 16.29 89.86 37.41
CA ALA A 38 16.71 91.25 37.64
C ALA A 38 17.18 91.52 39.08
N GLY A 39 16.79 90.69 40.05
CA GLY A 39 17.17 90.85 41.47
C GLY A 39 18.45 90.10 41.89
N VAL A 40 18.92 89.15 41.08
CA VAL A 40 20.13 88.35 41.38
C VAL A 40 21.22 88.77 40.39
N GLY A 41 22.10 89.68 40.81
CA GLY A 41 23.13 90.30 39.96
C GLY A 41 23.92 89.33 39.08
N GLY A 42 24.55 89.87 38.01
CA GLY A 42 25.06 89.20 36.80
C GLY A 42 25.85 87.88 36.88
N ARG A 43 26.14 87.34 38.07
CA ARG A 43 26.54 85.94 38.27
C ARG A 43 25.37 84.96 38.09
N GLY A 44 24.14 85.32 38.43
CA GLY A 44 22.97 84.44 38.31
C GLY A 44 22.60 84.11 36.86
N TYR A 45 22.61 85.12 35.97
CA TYR A 45 22.27 84.94 34.55
C TYR A 45 23.29 84.08 33.79
N ARG A 46 24.60 84.23 34.08
CA ARG A 46 25.64 83.37 33.49
C ARG A 46 25.54 81.92 33.96
N ALA A 47 25.21 81.70 35.23
CA ALA A 47 24.96 80.36 35.75
C ALA A 47 23.72 79.72 35.11
N TRP A 48 22.64 80.49 34.93
CA TRP A 48 21.42 80.03 34.26
C TRP A 48 21.65 79.70 32.79
N ALA A 49 22.32 80.57 32.02
CA ALA A 49 22.64 80.30 30.62
C ALA A 49 23.58 79.08 30.45
N ALA A 50 24.52 78.88 31.38
CA ALA A 50 25.37 77.67 31.41
C ALA A 50 24.57 76.41 31.76
N LEU A 51 23.59 76.50 32.66
CA LEU A 51 22.65 75.43 32.98
C LEU A 51 21.76 75.09 31.77
N GLN A 52 21.24 76.09 31.07
CA GLN A 52 20.44 75.91 29.84
C GLN A 52 21.27 75.24 28.74
N LEU A 53 22.47 75.74 28.45
CA LEU A 53 23.38 75.18 27.43
C LEU A 53 23.92 73.78 27.78
N SER A 54 24.02 73.44 29.07
CA SER A 54 24.40 72.10 29.51
C SER A 54 23.22 71.13 29.42
N SER A 55 22.00 71.60 29.74
CA SER A 55 20.74 70.86 29.54
C SER A 55 20.50 70.55 28.06
N ASP A 56 20.62 71.55 27.17
CA ASP A 56 20.40 71.36 25.73
C ASP A 56 21.43 70.40 25.10
N ARG A 57 22.70 70.49 25.51
CA ARG A 57 23.74 69.54 25.08
C ARG A 57 23.50 68.14 25.61
N TYR A 58 22.96 68.00 26.82
CA TYR A 58 22.57 66.71 27.39
C TYR A 58 21.39 66.10 26.64
N ILE A 59 20.34 66.88 26.36
CA ILE A 59 19.15 66.47 25.60
C ILE A 59 19.56 66.07 24.16
N ALA A 60 20.37 66.87 23.47
CA ALA A 60 20.84 66.54 22.13
C ALA A 60 21.70 65.26 22.09
N LYS A 61 22.56 65.03 23.11
CA LYS A 61 23.32 63.77 23.24
C LYS A 61 22.41 62.57 23.53
N LYS A 62 21.37 62.75 24.35
CA LYS A 62 20.38 61.72 24.65
C LYS A 62 19.56 61.34 23.40
N LEU A 63 18.98 62.34 22.72
CA LEU A 63 18.26 62.16 21.45
C LEU A 63 19.11 61.52 20.37
N ARG A 64 20.40 61.87 20.26
CA ARG A 64 21.33 61.25 19.30
C ARG A 64 21.60 59.78 19.65
N LYS A 65 21.73 59.43 20.93
CA LYS A 65 21.89 58.03 21.36
C LYS A 65 20.64 57.22 21.08
N ASP A 66 19.46 57.75 21.40
CA ASP A 66 18.17 57.10 21.16
C ASP A 66 17.96 56.88 19.65
N MET A 67 18.24 57.90 18.82
CA MET A 67 18.17 57.78 17.35
C MET A 67 19.17 56.76 16.77
N ILE A 68 20.38 56.65 17.34
CA ILE A 68 21.35 55.61 16.92
C ILE A 68 20.87 54.22 17.33
N PHE A 69 20.29 54.09 18.52
CA PHE A 69 19.73 52.83 19.00
C PHE A 69 18.56 52.36 18.12
N ASP A 70 17.63 53.24 17.77
CA ASP A 70 16.49 52.92 16.88
C ASP A 70 16.96 52.49 15.48
N LYS A 71 18.01 53.13 14.95
CA LYS A 71 18.62 52.75 13.67
C LYS A 71 19.31 51.39 13.74
N LEU A 72 19.98 51.07 14.85
CA LEU A 72 20.59 49.76 15.05
C LEU A 72 19.53 48.66 15.24
N LEU A 73 18.47 48.94 15.99
CA LEU A 73 17.37 48.02 16.22
C LEU A 73 16.62 47.72 14.93
N SER A 74 16.29 48.75 14.13
CA SER A 74 15.63 48.57 12.83
C SER A 74 16.51 47.80 11.84
N ALA A 75 17.82 48.08 11.78
CA ALA A 75 18.75 47.29 10.97
C ALA A 75 18.83 45.83 11.39
N LEU A 76 18.83 45.55 12.70
CA LEU A 76 18.87 44.18 13.24
C LEU A 76 17.58 43.41 12.94
N ILE A 77 16.41 44.05 13.11
CA ILE A 77 15.11 43.46 12.74
C ILE A 77 15.08 43.19 11.23
N GLY A 78 15.54 44.14 10.41
CA GLY A 78 15.62 43.97 8.96
C GLY A 78 16.49 42.78 8.54
N ALA A 79 17.67 42.63 9.17
CA ALA A 79 18.56 41.50 8.94
C ALA A 79 17.93 40.16 9.36
N LEU A 80 17.27 40.12 10.53
CA LEU A 80 16.59 38.92 11.03
C LEU A 80 15.42 38.51 10.12
N VAL A 81 14.59 39.46 9.68
CA VAL A 81 13.49 39.20 8.74
C VAL A 81 14.02 38.69 7.41
N ALA A 82 15.14 39.24 6.90
CA ALA A 82 15.77 38.76 5.67
C ALA A 82 16.24 37.30 5.80
N VAL A 83 16.93 36.95 6.90
CA VAL A 83 17.40 35.57 7.16
C VAL A 83 16.23 34.60 7.30
N ILE A 84 15.18 34.97 8.06
CA ILE A 84 13.97 34.15 8.20
C ILE A 84 13.27 33.99 6.84
N SER A 85 13.18 35.05 6.05
CA SER A 85 12.54 35.01 4.72
C SER A 85 13.30 34.07 3.78
N ILE A 86 14.63 34.09 3.79
CA ILE A 86 15.47 33.17 3.03
C ILE A 86 15.24 31.73 3.51
N PHE A 87 15.26 31.47 4.82
CA PHE A 87 15.03 30.13 5.36
C PHE A 87 13.64 29.57 5.03
N ILE A 88 12.59 30.38 5.16
CA ILE A 88 11.21 29.99 4.81
C ILE A 88 11.13 29.68 3.30
N LYS A 89 11.65 30.56 2.45
CA LYS A 89 11.58 30.42 0.99
C LYS A 89 12.39 29.23 0.51
N ASP A 90 13.65 29.13 0.92
CA ASP A 90 14.59 28.17 0.35
C ASP A 90 14.46 26.78 1.00
N HIS A 91 13.99 26.70 2.24
CA HIS A 91 13.84 25.41 2.92
C HIS A 91 12.39 24.95 3.01
N LEU A 92 11.49 25.75 3.58
CA LEU A 92 10.11 25.30 3.82
C LEU A 92 9.29 25.25 2.54
N ILE A 93 9.36 26.29 1.71
CA ILE A 93 8.57 26.35 0.46
C ILE A 93 9.12 25.35 -0.56
N VAL A 94 10.44 25.23 -0.73
CA VAL A 94 11.05 24.24 -1.64
C VAL A 94 10.67 22.82 -1.20
N LYS A 95 10.87 22.47 0.07
CA LYS A 95 10.51 21.14 0.60
C LYS A 95 9.01 20.84 0.50
N ALA A 96 8.16 21.84 0.74
CA ALA A 96 6.71 21.69 0.55
C ALA A 96 6.32 21.54 -0.93
N SER A 97 6.99 22.27 -1.82
CA SER A 97 6.80 22.20 -3.28
C SER A 97 7.25 20.86 -3.84
N GLU A 98 8.43 20.37 -3.45
CA GLU A 98 8.94 19.05 -3.82
C GLU A 98 8.01 17.93 -3.34
N LYS A 99 7.57 17.97 -2.07
CA LYS A 99 6.56 17.03 -1.56
C LYS A 99 5.26 17.06 -2.37
N ARG A 100 4.79 18.24 -2.78
CA ARG A 100 3.58 18.36 -3.62
C ARG A 100 3.82 17.79 -5.01
N LYS A 101 4.96 18.08 -5.65
CA LYS A 101 5.34 17.56 -6.97
C LYS A 101 5.48 16.04 -6.95
N ASN A 102 6.10 15.47 -5.93
CA ASN A 102 6.26 14.02 -5.76
C ASN A 102 4.89 13.34 -5.59
N LYS A 103 4.01 13.92 -4.76
CA LYS A 103 2.64 13.42 -4.54
C LYS A 103 1.82 13.43 -5.83
N GLN A 104 1.96 14.49 -6.63
CA GLN A 104 1.30 14.59 -7.94
C GLN A 104 1.89 13.57 -8.93
N SER A 105 3.19 13.34 -8.93
CA SER A 105 3.85 12.41 -9.85
C SER A 105 3.39 10.96 -9.67
N LYS A 106 3.25 10.49 -8.42
CA LYS A 106 2.67 9.15 -8.16
C LYS A 106 1.20 9.06 -8.62
N LEU A 107 0.41 10.10 -8.36
CA LEU A 107 -1.00 10.12 -8.78
C LEU A 107 -1.11 10.13 -10.32
N ILE A 108 -0.24 10.86 -11.00
CA ILE A 108 -0.15 10.85 -12.47
C ILE A 108 0.23 9.46 -12.97
N THR A 109 1.20 8.80 -12.33
CA THR A 109 1.58 7.43 -12.66
C THR A 109 0.39 6.49 -12.51
N PHE A 110 -0.33 6.51 -11.38
CA PHE A 110 -1.54 5.72 -11.24
C PHE A 110 -2.58 6.05 -12.31
N LYS A 111 -2.77 7.33 -12.67
CA LYS A 111 -3.67 7.71 -13.77
C LYS A 111 -3.26 7.10 -15.11
N LEU A 112 -1.96 7.02 -15.40
CA LEU A 112 -1.47 6.45 -16.65
C LEU A 112 -1.66 4.93 -16.74
N TYR A 113 -1.65 4.25 -15.60
CA TYR A 113 -1.75 2.79 -15.50
C TYR A 113 -3.13 2.27 -15.07
N ALA A 114 -4.03 3.14 -14.61
CA ALA A 114 -5.29 2.71 -14.03
C ALA A 114 -6.21 2.01 -15.05
N ASN A 115 -6.49 2.61 -16.21
CA ASN A 115 -7.26 1.98 -17.28
C ASN A 115 -6.78 0.56 -17.67
N PRO A 116 -5.48 0.34 -18.02
CA PRO A 116 -5.02 -1.01 -18.36
C PRO A 116 -5.08 -1.99 -17.18
N ILE A 117 -4.83 -1.53 -15.94
CA ILE A 117 -4.96 -2.39 -14.75
C ILE A 117 -6.41 -2.77 -14.52
N ILE A 118 -7.34 -1.81 -14.52
CA ILE A 118 -8.78 -2.04 -14.36
C ILE A 118 -9.25 -3.07 -15.39
N ARG A 119 -8.86 -2.91 -16.67
CA ARG A 119 -9.25 -3.83 -17.73
C ARG A 119 -8.65 -5.23 -17.52
N ALA A 120 -7.36 -5.32 -17.17
CA ALA A 120 -6.72 -6.60 -16.86
C ALA A 120 -7.42 -7.31 -15.71
N THR A 121 -7.70 -6.59 -14.62
CA THR A 121 -8.42 -7.06 -13.45
C THR A 121 -9.83 -7.54 -13.81
N GLU A 122 -10.62 -6.73 -14.52
CA GLU A 122 -11.97 -7.09 -14.95
C GLU A 122 -11.96 -8.39 -15.78
N THR A 123 -11.05 -8.50 -16.76
CA THR A 123 -10.97 -9.71 -17.59
C THR A 123 -10.56 -10.95 -16.80
N LEU A 124 -9.67 -10.82 -15.82
CA LEU A 124 -9.30 -11.90 -14.91
C LEU A 124 -10.50 -12.31 -14.05
N CYS A 125 -11.20 -11.35 -13.44
CA CYS A 125 -12.38 -11.61 -12.63
C CYS A 125 -13.45 -12.35 -13.43
N TRP A 126 -13.79 -11.90 -14.64
CA TRP A 126 -14.77 -12.62 -15.47
C TRP A 126 -14.34 -14.06 -15.80
N ARG A 127 -13.05 -14.30 -16.05
CA ARG A 127 -12.54 -15.66 -16.31
C ARG A 127 -12.59 -16.53 -15.04
N LEU A 128 -12.24 -16.00 -13.88
CA LEU A 128 -12.33 -16.73 -12.62
C LEU A 128 -13.80 -17.02 -12.26
N LYS A 129 -14.70 -16.05 -12.45
CA LYS A 129 -16.16 -16.26 -12.32
C LYS A 129 -16.66 -17.35 -13.26
N GLU A 130 -16.24 -17.34 -14.53
CA GLU A 130 -16.54 -18.40 -15.49
C GLU A 130 -16.07 -19.78 -14.99
N ILE A 131 -14.85 -19.86 -14.45
CA ILE A 131 -14.30 -21.11 -13.89
C ILE A 131 -15.19 -21.64 -12.74
N PHE A 132 -15.60 -20.78 -11.83
CA PHE A 132 -16.40 -21.15 -10.66
C PHE A 132 -17.88 -21.43 -10.99
N GLU A 133 -18.47 -20.74 -11.96
CA GLU A 133 -19.88 -20.94 -12.34
C GLU A 133 -20.11 -22.05 -13.37
N GLN A 134 -19.27 -22.09 -14.41
CA GLN A 134 -19.49 -22.93 -15.60
C GLN A 134 -18.66 -24.22 -15.58
N ARG A 135 -18.11 -24.56 -14.40
CA ARG A 135 -17.29 -25.75 -14.13
C ARG A 135 -16.07 -25.74 -15.05
N GLY A 136 -14.92 -25.32 -14.53
CA GLY A 136 -13.63 -25.15 -15.25
C GLY A 136 -13.07 -26.41 -15.92
N ALA A 137 -13.83 -27.10 -16.76
CA ALA A 137 -13.51 -28.36 -17.42
C ALA A 137 -12.21 -28.26 -18.24
N PHE A 138 -11.95 -27.11 -18.85
CA PHE A 138 -10.71 -26.87 -19.59
C PHE A 138 -9.45 -26.87 -18.71
N LEU A 139 -9.58 -26.96 -17.38
CA LEU A 139 -8.49 -27.09 -16.42
C LEU A 139 -8.17 -28.56 -16.07
N LEU A 140 -9.05 -29.52 -16.36
CA LEU A 140 -8.91 -30.92 -15.95
C LEU A 140 -8.05 -31.76 -16.91
N GLU A 141 -7.21 -32.63 -16.34
CA GLU A 141 -6.40 -33.60 -17.07
C GLU A 141 -7.28 -34.79 -17.51
N GLY A 142 -7.80 -34.73 -18.74
CA GLY A 142 -8.67 -35.78 -19.29
C GLY A 142 -9.75 -35.24 -20.22
N ASN A 143 -10.04 -33.94 -20.16
CA ASN A 143 -10.93 -33.31 -21.11
C ASN A 143 -10.28 -33.19 -22.50
N PRO A 144 -11.06 -33.34 -23.59
CA PRO A 144 -10.52 -33.30 -24.95
C PRO A 144 -9.82 -31.96 -25.18
N ARG A 145 -8.51 -32.01 -25.44
CA ARG A 145 -7.69 -30.83 -25.78
C ARG A 145 -7.99 -30.37 -27.21
N ASN A 146 -9.23 -29.98 -27.46
CA ASN A 146 -9.55 -29.23 -28.66
C ASN A 146 -8.93 -27.82 -28.57
N THR A 147 -8.83 -27.16 -29.72
CA THR A 147 -8.24 -25.82 -29.82
C THR A 147 -8.93 -24.80 -28.91
N PHE A 148 -10.24 -24.96 -28.66
CA PHE A 148 -11.02 -24.10 -27.79
C PHE A 148 -10.64 -24.25 -26.31
N PHE A 149 -10.50 -25.47 -25.79
CA PHE A 149 -10.06 -25.72 -24.40
C PHE A 149 -8.61 -25.32 -24.20
N GLN A 150 -7.74 -25.59 -25.17
CA GLN A 150 -6.35 -25.13 -25.13
C GLN A 150 -6.27 -23.59 -25.05
N TYR A 151 -7.01 -22.89 -25.91
CA TYR A 151 -7.11 -21.43 -25.85
C TYR A 151 -7.64 -20.95 -24.51
N LYS A 152 -8.73 -21.54 -23.98
CA LYS A 152 -9.26 -21.15 -22.67
C LYS A 152 -8.22 -21.33 -21.57
N TYR A 153 -7.53 -22.45 -21.54
CA TYR A 153 -6.49 -22.73 -20.57
C TYR A 153 -5.33 -21.70 -20.65
N ILE A 154 -4.71 -21.53 -21.82
CA ILE A 154 -3.58 -20.61 -22.00
C ILE A 154 -4.00 -19.16 -21.73
N SER A 155 -5.18 -18.75 -22.22
CA SER A 155 -5.69 -17.39 -22.00
C SER A 155 -6.05 -17.11 -20.54
N THR A 156 -6.35 -18.11 -19.71
CA THR A 156 -6.52 -17.93 -18.26
C THR A 156 -5.18 -17.54 -17.62
N ILE A 157 -4.12 -18.27 -17.96
CA ILE A 157 -2.76 -18.02 -17.46
C ILE A 157 -2.25 -16.65 -17.92
N TYR A 158 -2.52 -16.30 -19.18
CA TYR A 158 -2.24 -14.97 -19.74
C TYR A 158 -2.89 -13.86 -18.91
N ARG A 159 -4.21 -13.94 -18.64
CA ARG A 159 -4.93 -12.89 -17.89
C ARG A 159 -4.35 -12.64 -16.50
N LEU A 160 -4.00 -13.71 -15.77
CA LEU A 160 -3.33 -13.58 -14.48
C LEU A 160 -1.94 -12.94 -14.63
N SER A 161 -1.17 -13.39 -15.61
CA SER A 161 0.17 -12.88 -15.88
C SER A 161 0.16 -11.41 -16.30
N VAL A 162 -0.84 -10.98 -17.08
CA VAL A 162 -1.04 -9.59 -17.50
C VAL A 162 -1.28 -8.67 -16.31
N LEU A 163 -2.15 -9.06 -15.38
CA LEU A 163 -2.38 -8.27 -14.17
C LEU A 163 -1.10 -8.15 -13.32
N ILE A 164 -0.37 -9.26 -13.15
CA ILE A 164 0.94 -9.24 -12.47
C ILE A 164 1.93 -8.31 -13.21
N GLY A 165 1.95 -8.35 -14.54
CA GLY A 165 2.75 -7.48 -15.40
C GLY A 165 2.43 -6.01 -15.17
N TRP A 166 1.16 -5.62 -15.17
CA TRP A 166 0.78 -4.22 -14.93
C TRP A 166 1.10 -3.74 -13.52
N ILE A 167 0.89 -4.56 -12.49
CA ILE A 167 1.30 -4.24 -11.11
C ILE A 167 2.83 -4.04 -11.06
N ARG A 168 3.59 -4.91 -11.74
CA ARG A 168 5.04 -4.81 -11.83
C ARG A 168 5.48 -3.54 -12.57
N ALA A 169 4.80 -3.15 -13.64
CA ALA A 169 5.06 -1.91 -14.37
C ALA A 169 4.96 -0.69 -13.43
N VAL A 170 3.90 -0.61 -12.64
CA VAL A 170 3.70 0.46 -11.66
C VAL A 170 4.82 0.50 -10.63
N TYR A 171 5.19 -0.64 -10.04
CA TYR A 171 6.30 -0.68 -9.07
C TYR A 171 7.66 -0.32 -9.69
N ARG A 172 7.91 -0.71 -10.95
CA ARG A 172 9.13 -0.30 -11.67
C ARG A 172 9.17 1.20 -11.91
N GLU A 173 8.03 1.85 -12.16
CA GLU A 173 7.98 3.31 -12.25
C GLU A 173 8.16 4.01 -10.91
N PHE A 174 7.56 3.48 -9.83
CA PHE A 174 7.70 4.05 -8.49
C PHE A 174 9.14 4.02 -7.97
N ALA A 175 9.97 3.10 -8.43
CA ALA A 175 11.40 3.10 -8.10
C ALA A 175 12.12 4.41 -8.54
N TYR A 176 11.52 5.20 -9.44
CA TYR A 176 12.05 6.48 -9.89
C TYR A 176 11.35 7.70 -9.28
N ILE A 177 10.37 7.52 -8.38
CA ILE A 177 9.56 8.60 -7.80
C ILE A 177 9.77 8.65 -6.29
N ASP A 178 10.22 9.79 -5.79
CA ASP A 178 10.54 9.99 -4.38
C ASP A 178 9.26 9.99 -3.49
N THR A 179 9.38 9.43 -2.29
CA THR A 179 8.23 8.93 -1.51
C THR A 179 7.50 10.03 -0.73
N SER A 180 6.43 10.58 -1.30
CA SER A 180 5.38 11.24 -0.51
C SER A 180 4.06 10.51 -0.67
N GLU A 181 3.50 10.02 0.45
CA GLU A 181 2.31 9.17 0.45
C GLU A 181 1.02 10.01 0.35
N SER A 182 0.12 9.62 -0.55
CA SER A 182 -1.25 10.13 -0.63
C SER A 182 -2.20 9.05 -0.09
N LYS A 183 -3.33 9.43 0.51
CA LYS A 183 -4.33 8.46 1.00
C LYS A 183 -4.85 7.56 -0.14
N GLY A 184 -5.15 8.13 -1.31
CA GLY A 184 -5.60 7.36 -2.47
C GLY A 184 -4.54 6.37 -2.99
N ASN A 185 -3.27 6.77 -2.99
CA ASN A 185 -2.16 5.88 -3.37
C ASN A 185 -2.08 4.68 -2.42
N ARG A 186 -2.23 4.91 -1.11
CA ARG A 186 -2.21 3.84 -0.11
C ARG A 186 -3.34 2.83 -0.33
N LEU A 187 -4.55 3.27 -0.74
CA LEU A 187 -5.64 2.33 -1.03
C LEU A 187 -5.29 1.37 -2.18
N ILE A 188 -4.76 1.91 -3.28
CA ILE A 188 -4.37 1.10 -4.45
C ILE A 188 -3.16 0.22 -4.13
N GLU A 189 -2.13 0.77 -3.46
CA GLU A 189 -0.95 0.00 -3.04
C GLU A 189 -1.35 -1.15 -2.10
N ASN A 190 -2.27 -0.92 -1.16
CA ASN A 190 -2.81 -1.95 -0.29
C ASN A 190 -3.56 -3.02 -1.09
N ALA A 191 -4.41 -2.63 -2.04
CA ALA A 191 -5.12 -3.58 -2.89
C ALA A 191 -4.16 -4.45 -3.73
N PHE A 192 -3.07 -3.87 -4.27
CA PHE A 192 -2.02 -4.63 -4.94
C PHE A 192 -1.34 -5.61 -3.97
N MET A 193 -1.00 -5.16 -2.76
CA MET A 193 -0.39 -6.04 -1.75
C MET A 193 -1.30 -7.21 -1.37
N GLU A 194 -2.60 -6.97 -1.19
CA GLU A 194 -3.56 -8.05 -0.88
C GLU A 194 -3.70 -9.03 -2.06
N PHE A 195 -3.68 -8.55 -3.31
CA PHE A 195 -3.65 -9.43 -4.49
C PHE A 195 -2.38 -10.28 -4.54
N GLN A 196 -1.21 -9.66 -4.35
CA GLN A 196 0.07 -10.37 -4.30
C GLN A 196 0.13 -11.36 -3.14
N LYS A 197 -0.46 -11.02 -2.00
CA LYS A 197 -0.58 -11.89 -0.83
C LYS A 197 -1.49 -13.07 -1.11
N ALA A 198 -2.64 -12.87 -1.75
CA ALA A 198 -3.56 -13.94 -2.14
C ALA A 198 -2.88 -15.00 -3.03
N LEU A 199 -1.88 -14.59 -3.84
CA LEU A 199 -1.07 -15.49 -4.65
C LEU A 199 0.06 -16.20 -3.88
N ALA A 200 0.63 -15.57 -2.84
CA ALA A 200 1.86 -16.03 -2.18
C ALA A 200 1.66 -16.69 -0.80
N ASP A 201 0.54 -16.45 -0.12
CA ASP A 201 0.38 -16.81 1.29
C ASP A 201 -0.26 -18.20 1.46
N GLY A 202 0.48 -19.11 2.08
CA GLY A 202 0.08 -20.48 2.40
C GLY A 202 0.10 -20.84 3.89
N GLN A 203 0.49 -19.92 4.79
CA GLN A 203 0.75 -20.24 6.22
C GLN A 203 -0.49 -20.78 6.96
N HIS A 204 -1.69 -20.40 6.51
CA HIS A 204 -2.94 -20.87 7.08
C HIS A 204 -3.20 -22.36 6.80
N LEU A 205 -2.51 -22.95 5.82
CA LEU A 205 -2.74 -24.32 5.39
C LEU A 205 -2.14 -25.34 6.35
N GLU A 206 -0.89 -25.15 6.76
CA GLU A 206 -0.24 -26.01 7.76
C GLU A 206 -1.09 -26.11 9.04
N LEU A 207 -1.58 -24.97 9.52
CA LEU A 207 -2.46 -24.91 10.68
C LEU A 207 -3.80 -25.62 10.43
N SER A 208 -4.38 -25.47 9.24
CA SER A 208 -5.60 -26.19 8.86
C SER A 208 -5.38 -27.70 8.85
N ILE A 209 -4.24 -28.18 8.32
CA ILE A 209 -3.88 -29.61 8.33
C ILE A 209 -3.78 -30.12 9.77
N LEU A 210 -3.09 -29.39 10.66
CA LEU A 210 -3.02 -29.73 12.09
C LEU A 210 -4.41 -29.86 12.72
N ILE A 211 -5.31 -28.89 12.46
CA ILE A 211 -6.67 -28.88 13.01
C ILE A 211 -7.47 -30.08 12.51
N GLU A 212 -7.40 -30.38 11.22
CA GLU A 212 -8.16 -31.49 10.63
C GLU A 212 -7.61 -32.87 11.06
N LEU A 213 -6.29 -33.02 11.18
CA LEU A 213 -5.68 -34.23 11.75
C LEU A 213 -6.09 -34.43 13.20
N ALA A 214 -6.02 -33.38 14.03
CA ALA A 214 -6.48 -33.44 15.41
C ALA A 214 -7.98 -33.79 15.49
N SER A 215 -8.80 -33.25 14.58
CA SER A 215 -10.22 -33.58 14.47
C SER A 215 -10.44 -35.06 14.12
N CYS A 216 -9.70 -35.61 13.16
CA CYS A 216 -9.77 -37.02 12.78
C CYS A 216 -9.54 -37.96 13.98
N TRP A 217 -8.67 -37.56 14.90
CA TRP A 217 -8.30 -38.35 16.09
C TRP A 217 -8.97 -37.87 17.38
N LYS A 218 -9.90 -36.91 17.29
CA LYS A 218 -10.61 -36.30 18.43
C LYS A 218 -9.67 -35.70 19.49
N ILE A 219 -8.53 -35.20 19.08
CA ILE A 219 -7.54 -34.55 19.94
C ILE A 219 -7.93 -33.07 20.15
N SER A 220 -8.01 -32.65 21.41
CA SER A 220 -8.32 -31.25 21.75
C SER A 220 -7.06 -30.38 21.71
N LEU A 221 -7.00 -29.45 20.77
CA LEU A 221 -5.92 -28.44 20.68
C LEU A 221 -6.17 -27.20 21.57
N LYS A 222 -7.09 -27.26 22.54
CA LYS A 222 -7.46 -26.09 23.36
C LYS A 222 -6.37 -25.67 24.35
N SER A 223 -5.48 -26.58 24.74
CA SER A 223 -4.36 -26.31 25.65
C SER A 223 -3.25 -25.48 24.99
N LEU A 224 -3.16 -25.49 23.66
CA LEU A 224 -2.11 -24.80 22.92
C LEU A 224 -2.49 -23.37 22.55
N SER A 225 -1.54 -22.46 22.71
CA SER A 225 -1.58 -21.08 22.20
C SER A 225 -1.59 -21.04 20.66
N LYS A 226 -1.85 -19.86 20.08
CA LYS A 226 -1.78 -19.68 18.63
C LYS A 226 -0.36 -19.88 18.11
N GLU A 227 0.66 -19.38 18.81
CA GLU A 227 2.06 -19.59 18.40
C GLU A 227 2.48 -21.05 18.52
N GLU A 228 2.04 -21.76 19.56
CA GLU A 228 2.33 -23.19 19.76
C GLU A 228 1.72 -24.05 18.65
N LYS A 229 0.46 -23.76 18.26
CA LYS A 229 -0.18 -24.43 17.11
C LYS A 229 0.58 -24.22 15.81
N ALA A 230 1.03 -22.99 15.55
CA ALA A 230 1.81 -22.69 14.35
C ALA A 230 3.14 -23.46 14.34
N LYS A 231 3.86 -23.49 15.47
CA LYS A 231 5.10 -24.29 15.59
C LYS A 231 4.85 -25.78 15.40
N LEU A 232 3.78 -26.31 16.00
CA LEU A 232 3.41 -27.71 15.86
C LEU A 232 3.05 -28.04 14.40
N ALA A 233 2.30 -27.18 13.72
CA ALA A 233 1.94 -27.36 12.31
C ALA A 233 3.18 -27.45 11.40
N VAL A 234 4.13 -26.52 11.56
CA VAL A 234 5.44 -26.57 10.85
C VAL A 234 6.20 -27.85 11.18
N LYS A 235 6.18 -28.31 12.44
CA LYS A 235 6.83 -29.56 12.85
C LYS A 235 6.22 -30.77 12.15
N LEU A 236 4.89 -30.84 12.02
CA LEU A 236 4.21 -31.91 11.30
C LEU A 236 4.56 -31.89 9.80
N GLU A 237 4.57 -30.71 9.17
CA GLU A 237 4.95 -30.56 7.77
C GLU A 237 6.38 -31.08 7.52
N ASN A 238 7.33 -30.75 8.41
CA ASN A 238 8.71 -31.26 8.30
C ASN A 238 8.78 -32.80 8.38
N ILE A 239 7.95 -33.43 9.22
CA ILE A 239 7.86 -34.90 9.30
C ILE A 239 7.37 -35.46 7.95
N VAL A 240 6.27 -34.90 7.42
CA VAL A 240 5.71 -35.30 6.12
C VAL A 240 6.75 -35.12 5.01
N TYR A 241 7.40 -33.96 4.96
CA TYR A 241 8.41 -33.63 3.95
C TYR A 241 9.58 -34.61 3.95
N ASN A 242 10.13 -34.94 5.14
CA ASN A 242 11.26 -35.86 5.25
C ASN A 242 10.89 -37.26 4.74
N ILE A 243 9.71 -37.76 5.10
CA ILE A 243 9.24 -39.08 4.65
C ILE A 243 9.01 -39.09 3.13
N ILE A 244 8.32 -38.08 2.59
CA ILE A 244 8.09 -37.94 1.14
C ILE A 244 9.41 -37.88 0.37
N LYS A 245 10.38 -37.12 0.89
CA LYS A 245 11.73 -36.96 0.29
C LYS A 245 12.49 -38.29 0.28
N ASP A 246 12.49 -39.02 1.38
CA ASP A 246 13.19 -40.31 1.49
C ASP A 246 12.59 -41.36 0.56
N SER A 247 11.25 -41.36 0.41
CA SER A 247 10.53 -42.24 -0.53
C SER A 247 10.56 -41.75 -2.00
N LYS A 248 11.15 -40.59 -2.29
CA LYS A 248 11.26 -39.98 -3.64
C LYS A 248 9.90 -39.80 -4.35
N ILE A 249 8.85 -39.52 -3.59
CA ILE A 249 7.51 -39.24 -4.10
C ILE A 249 7.19 -37.75 -3.96
N ILE A 250 6.02 -37.34 -4.48
CA ILE A 250 5.58 -35.93 -4.43
C ILE A 250 4.49 -35.71 -3.38
N LEU A 251 3.62 -36.71 -3.15
CA LEU A 251 2.48 -36.62 -2.25
C LEU A 251 2.43 -37.85 -1.34
N ALA A 252 2.02 -37.66 -0.09
CA ALA A 252 1.89 -38.76 0.88
C ALA A 252 0.88 -39.84 0.44
N SER A 253 -0.14 -39.47 -0.35
CA SER A 253 -1.09 -40.40 -0.97
C SER A 253 -0.47 -41.39 -1.96
N LYS A 254 0.82 -41.25 -2.28
CA LYS A 254 1.59 -42.18 -3.12
C LYS A 254 2.45 -43.15 -2.31
N LEU A 255 2.47 -43.05 -0.98
CA LEU A 255 3.09 -44.03 -0.09
C LEU A 255 2.31 -45.35 -0.10
N SER A 256 2.96 -46.46 0.26
CA SER A 256 2.27 -47.73 0.53
C SER A 256 1.32 -47.59 1.72
N ASP A 257 0.33 -48.47 1.84
CA ASP A 257 -0.62 -48.42 2.95
C ASP A 257 0.07 -48.54 4.32
N GLU A 258 1.13 -49.36 4.41
CA GLU A 258 1.94 -49.51 5.63
C GLU A 258 2.73 -48.23 5.94
N GLU A 259 3.36 -47.62 4.93
CA GLU A 259 4.10 -46.36 5.07
C GLU A 259 3.18 -45.20 5.46
N GLN A 260 1.95 -45.18 4.93
CA GLN A 260 0.92 -44.21 5.30
C GLN A 260 0.54 -44.35 6.78
N VAL A 261 0.31 -45.57 7.26
CA VAL A 261 -0.02 -45.81 8.67
C VAL A 261 1.14 -45.41 9.59
N ASP A 262 2.39 -45.72 9.22
CA ASP A 262 3.58 -45.30 9.99
C ASP A 262 3.73 -43.77 10.04
N LEU A 263 3.52 -43.09 8.90
CA LEU A 263 3.49 -41.63 8.85
C LEU A 263 2.41 -41.06 9.79
N LEU A 264 1.18 -41.57 9.70
CA LEU A 264 0.08 -41.08 10.52
C LEU A 264 0.31 -41.33 12.02
N GLN A 265 0.92 -42.47 12.39
CA GLN A 265 1.31 -42.76 13.77
C GLN A 265 2.32 -41.73 14.28
N LYS A 266 3.38 -41.45 13.51
CA LYS A 266 4.37 -40.42 13.88
C LYS A 266 3.74 -39.04 14.06
N LEU A 267 2.79 -38.68 13.20
CA LEU A 267 2.05 -37.42 13.31
C LEU A 267 1.16 -37.41 14.56
N SER A 268 0.37 -38.46 14.82
CA SER A 268 -0.50 -38.53 15.99
C SER A 268 0.30 -38.49 17.29
N ASP A 269 1.40 -39.23 17.37
CA ASP A 269 2.26 -39.27 18.56
C ASP A 269 2.87 -37.89 18.82
N THR A 270 3.29 -37.20 17.75
CA THR A 270 3.80 -35.83 17.85
C THR A 270 2.75 -34.87 18.39
N ILE A 271 1.50 -34.96 17.93
CA ILE A 271 0.41 -34.13 18.45
C ILE A 271 0.12 -34.49 19.91
N CYS A 272 -0.06 -35.78 20.23
CA CYS A 272 -0.38 -36.25 21.59
C CYS A 272 0.66 -35.83 22.62
N ASN A 273 1.95 -35.90 22.25
CA ASN A 273 3.05 -35.47 23.11
C ASN A 273 2.99 -33.97 23.42
N GLU A 274 2.66 -33.14 22.41
CA GLU A 274 2.57 -31.68 22.59
C GLU A 274 1.34 -31.27 23.40
N VAL A 275 0.22 -31.98 23.27
CA VAL A 275 -1.00 -31.69 24.04
C VAL A 275 -1.10 -32.45 25.37
N HIS A 276 -0.13 -33.33 25.66
CA HIS A 276 -0.10 -34.22 26.82
C HIS A 276 -1.35 -35.12 26.95
N CYS A 277 -1.77 -35.77 25.85
CA CYS A 277 -2.83 -36.77 25.88
C CYS A 277 -2.32 -38.19 25.61
N THR A 278 -3.18 -39.18 25.83
CA THR A 278 -2.86 -40.59 25.55
C THR A 278 -2.61 -40.81 24.07
N GLU A 279 -1.73 -41.76 23.76
CA GLU A 279 -1.47 -42.21 22.39
C GLU A 279 -2.77 -42.69 21.71
N ILE A 280 -2.86 -42.47 20.39
CA ILE A 280 -4.01 -42.90 19.60
C ILE A 280 -3.85 -44.38 19.24
N GLU A 281 -4.88 -45.16 19.49
CA GLU A 281 -4.89 -46.58 19.12
C GLU A 281 -4.68 -46.76 17.61
N GLN A 282 -3.82 -47.71 17.24
CA GLN A 282 -3.50 -48.00 15.83
C GLN A 282 -4.74 -48.32 14.99
N LYS A 283 -5.79 -48.89 15.61
CA LYS A 283 -7.07 -49.15 14.95
C LYS A 283 -7.73 -47.86 14.44
N VAL A 284 -7.75 -46.81 15.25
CA VAL A 284 -8.32 -45.50 14.89
C VAL A 284 -7.51 -44.86 13.75
N ILE A 285 -6.19 -45.00 13.76
CA ILE A 285 -5.32 -44.52 12.68
C ILE A 285 -5.63 -45.23 11.36
N LYS A 286 -5.77 -46.56 11.37
CA LYS A 286 -6.16 -47.33 10.18
C LYS A 286 -7.55 -46.95 9.68
N GLU A 287 -8.53 -46.78 10.58
CA GLU A 287 -9.89 -46.37 10.23
C GLU A 287 -9.95 -44.95 9.62
N SER A 288 -9.08 -44.04 10.07
CA SER A 288 -8.99 -42.66 9.59
C SER A 288 -7.98 -42.44 8.46
N GLN A 289 -7.27 -43.49 8.03
CA GLN A 289 -6.11 -43.40 7.12
C GLN A 289 -6.42 -42.59 5.86
N ASN A 290 -7.46 -42.98 5.12
CA ASN A 290 -7.83 -42.34 3.86
C ASN A 290 -8.13 -40.84 4.05
N THR A 291 -8.83 -40.48 5.12
CA THR A 291 -9.16 -39.08 5.41
C THR A 291 -7.90 -38.31 5.80
N ALA A 292 -7.09 -38.82 6.73
CA ALA A 292 -5.91 -38.12 7.22
C ALA A 292 -4.81 -37.98 6.14
N ILE A 293 -4.54 -39.03 5.36
CA ILE A 293 -3.59 -38.98 4.23
C ILE A 293 -4.02 -37.96 3.18
N ARG A 294 -5.32 -37.85 2.96
CA ARG A 294 -5.90 -36.88 2.04
C ARG A 294 -5.71 -35.45 2.55
N GLU A 295 -5.86 -35.20 3.85
CA GLU A 295 -5.61 -33.87 4.44
C GLU A 295 -4.13 -33.46 4.39
N ILE A 296 -3.18 -34.38 4.49
CA ILE A 296 -1.74 -34.05 4.34
C ILE A 296 -1.26 -34.02 2.88
N SER A 297 -2.05 -34.56 1.95
CA SER A 297 -1.73 -34.63 0.52
C SER A 297 -2.38 -33.51 -0.29
N ARG A 298 -2.71 -32.39 0.35
CA ARG A 298 -3.33 -31.24 -0.31
C ARG A 298 -2.41 -30.73 -1.43
N ILE A 299 -3.01 -30.43 -2.58
CA ILE A 299 -2.27 -29.87 -3.70
C ILE A 299 -2.14 -28.35 -3.49
N GLU A 300 -0.92 -27.86 -3.63
CA GLU A 300 -0.58 -26.46 -3.42
C GLU A 300 0.19 -25.89 -4.61
N THR A 301 -0.04 -24.62 -4.95
CA THR A 301 0.81 -23.89 -5.91
C THR A 301 0.82 -22.41 -5.58
N TRP A 302 1.66 -22.04 -4.61
CA TRP A 302 1.91 -20.64 -4.29
C TRP A 302 2.77 -19.98 -5.38
N ILE A 303 2.42 -18.75 -5.74
CA ILE A 303 3.26 -17.90 -6.59
C ILE A 303 3.94 -16.91 -5.66
N TYR A 304 5.13 -17.25 -5.18
CA TYR A 304 5.90 -16.40 -4.24
C TYR A 304 6.19 -15.02 -4.82
N ARG A 305 6.43 -14.03 -3.94
CA ARG A 305 6.65 -12.62 -4.35
C ARG A 305 7.78 -12.44 -5.36
N ASP A 306 8.88 -13.16 -5.19
CA ASP A 306 9.99 -13.11 -6.16
C ASP A 306 9.61 -13.70 -7.51
N TRP A 307 8.78 -14.75 -7.51
CA TRP A 307 8.24 -15.32 -8.75
C TRP A 307 7.27 -14.36 -9.40
N GLN A 308 6.41 -13.67 -8.63
CA GLN A 308 5.51 -12.64 -9.18
C GLN A 308 6.31 -11.50 -9.84
N ASN A 309 7.42 -11.06 -9.21
CA ASN A 309 8.31 -10.07 -9.81
C ASN A 309 8.92 -10.58 -11.13
N ALA A 310 9.39 -11.83 -11.15
CA ALA A 310 9.98 -12.43 -12.35
C ALA A 310 8.94 -12.64 -13.47
N ILE A 311 7.73 -13.10 -13.14
CA ILE A 311 6.59 -13.21 -14.06
C ILE A 311 6.26 -11.83 -14.61
N GLY A 312 6.13 -10.82 -13.74
CA GLY A 312 5.87 -9.45 -14.16
C GLY A 312 6.94 -8.92 -15.10
N ASP A 313 8.23 -9.11 -14.77
CA ASP A 313 9.35 -8.69 -15.61
C ASP A 313 9.35 -9.38 -16.99
N VAL A 314 8.93 -10.65 -17.08
CA VAL A 314 8.74 -11.36 -18.36
C VAL A 314 7.62 -10.74 -19.21
N MET A 315 6.59 -10.21 -18.55
CA MET A 315 5.44 -9.61 -19.21
C MET A 315 5.67 -8.17 -19.68
N LEU A 316 6.73 -7.49 -19.24
CA LEU A 316 6.97 -6.07 -19.55
C LEU A 316 7.67 -5.86 -20.88
N VAL A 317 7.18 -4.89 -21.65
CA VAL A 317 7.90 -4.28 -22.78
C VAL A 317 8.12 -2.79 -22.49
N LYS A 318 9.33 -2.29 -22.78
CA LYS A 318 9.62 -0.85 -22.69
C LYS A 318 9.05 -0.15 -23.91
N ILE A 319 8.37 0.96 -23.70
CA ILE A 319 7.84 1.79 -24.78
C ILE A 319 8.48 3.16 -24.76
N GLU A 320 8.94 3.60 -25.94
CA GLU A 320 9.51 4.93 -26.14
C GLU A 320 8.42 5.92 -26.56
N ASN A 321 8.61 7.20 -26.25
CA ASN A 321 7.70 8.29 -26.66
C ASN A 321 6.25 8.16 -26.16
N SER A 322 6.05 7.43 -25.06
CA SER A 322 4.75 7.29 -24.39
C SER A 322 4.78 7.96 -23.01
N PRO A 323 3.64 8.47 -22.50
CA PRO A 323 3.56 9.05 -21.17
C PRO A 323 3.87 8.04 -20.05
N ARG A 324 3.70 6.73 -20.31
CA ARG A 324 4.15 5.63 -19.45
C ARG A 324 5.35 4.91 -20.06
N ARG A 325 6.27 4.36 -19.25
CA ARG A 325 7.53 3.73 -19.69
C ARG A 325 7.39 2.26 -20.05
N TYR A 326 6.41 1.59 -19.46
CA TYR A 326 6.21 0.15 -19.61
C TYR A 326 4.81 -0.17 -20.11
N ASP A 327 4.73 -1.12 -21.02
CA ASP A 327 3.51 -1.82 -21.44
C ASP A 327 3.62 -3.31 -21.10
N VAL A 328 2.55 -4.06 -21.35
CA VAL A 328 2.52 -5.52 -21.20
C VAL A 328 2.41 -6.17 -22.58
N ILE A 329 3.16 -7.26 -22.79
CA ILE A 329 3.16 -8.03 -24.03
C ILE A 329 1.76 -8.53 -24.41
N GLY A 330 1.53 -8.67 -25.73
CA GLY A 330 0.27 -9.18 -26.26
C GLY A 330 0.10 -10.69 -26.11
N TYR A 331 -1.10 -11.20 -26.39
CA TYR A 331 -1.41 -12.64 -26.30
C TYR A 331 -0.55 -13.50 -27.23
N GLY A 332 -0.27 -13.06 -28.46
CA GLY A 332 0.56 -13.81 -29.40
C GLY A 332 2.00 -14.01 -28.91
N GLU A 333 2.63 -12.94 -28.41
CA GLU A 333 3.96 -13.01 -27.79
C GLU A 333 3.95 -13.89 -26.54
N PHE A 334 2.88 -13.82 -25.75
CA PHE A 334 2.70 -14.69 -24.59
C PHE A 334 2.60 -16.17 -24.96
N GLU A 335 1.91 -16.54 -26.05
CA GLU A 335 1.83 -17.94 -26.50
C GLU A 335 3.21 -18.51 -26.85
N GLU A 336 4.09 -17.72 -27.46
CA GLU A 336 5.47 -18.13 -27.74
C GLU A 336 6.29 -18.37 -26.46
N LEU A 337 6.04 -17.55 -25.43
CA LEU A 337 6.68 -17.68 -24.12
C LEU A 337 6.09 -18.81 -23.28
N PHE A 338 4.81 -19.12 -23.45
CA PHE A 338 4.09 -20.10 -22.64
C PHE A 338 4.79 -21.47 -22.62
N GLU A 339 5.38 -21.88 -23.73
CA GLU A 339 6.11 -23.15 -23.80
C GLU A 339 7.53 -23.10 -23.25
N LYS A 340 8.21 -21.96 -23.38
CA LYS A 340 9.67 -21.85 -23.16
C LYS A 340 10.03 -21.23 -21.82
N ASN A 341 9.15 -20.41 -21.25
CA ASN A 341 9.47 -19.59 -20.10
C ASN A 341 9.11 -20.30 -18.79
N LYS A 342 10.14 -20.60 -17.99
CA LYS A 342 9.98 -21.30 -16.71
C LYS A 342 9.05 -20.58 -15.71
N TRP A 343 8.97 -19.25 -15.76
CA TRP A 343 8.12 -18.48 -14.85
C TRP A 343 6.66 -18.56 -15.25
N ILE A 344 6.36 -18.54 -16.55
CA ILE A 344 4.99 -18.76 -17.05
C ILE A 344 4.52 -20.19 -16.72
N LYS A 345 5.41 -21.19 -16.82
CA LYS A 345 5.12 -22.56 -16.34
C LYS A 345 4.90 -22.65 -14.83
N LYS A 346 5.33 -21.68 -14.00
CA LYS A 346 4.93 -21.64 -12.59
C LYS A 346 3.50 -21.15 -12.41
N VAL A 347 3.04 -20.22 -13.26
CA VAL A 347 1.64 -19.77 -13.27
C VAL A 347 0.72 -20.90 -13.73
N SER A 348 1.13 -21.70 -14.73
CA SER A 348 0.32 -22.82 -15.23
C SER A 348 -0.04 -23.83 -14.15
N LYS A 349 0.89 -24.12 -13.23
CA LYS A 349 0.68 -25.06 -12.11
C LYS A 349 -0.49 -24.69 -11.20
N LEU A 350 -0.84 -23.41 -11.13
CA LEU A 350 -2.00 -22.95 -10.37
C LEU A 350 -3.33 -23.46 -10.97
N PHE A 351 -3.33 -23.75 -12.27
CA PHE A 351 -4.48 -24.15 -13.06
C PHE A 351 -4.40 -25.60 -13.57
N ASP A 352 -3.23 -26.23 -13.49
CA ASP A 352 -3.00 -27.60 -13.97
C ASP A 352 -3.83 -28.63 -13.22
N ASN A 353 -4.70 -29.35 -13.92
CA ASN A 353 -5.59 -30.36 -13.35
C ASN A 353 -6.40 -29.85 -12.15
N LEU A 354 -6.85 -28.59 -12.22
CA LEU A 354 -7.61 -27.97 -11.14
C LEU A 354 -9.09 -28.36 -11.25
N ASN A 355 -9.59 -29.09 -10.24
CA ASN A 355 -11.01 -29.37 -10.12
C ASN A 355 -11.67 -28.46 -9.08
N VAL A 356 -12.36 -27.44 -9.57
CA VAL A 356 -13.06 -26.45 -8.72
C VAL A 356 -14.39 -26.97 -8.14
N GLU A 357 -14.86 -28.15 -8.54
CA GLU A 357 -16.04 -28.80 -7.95
C GLU A 357 -15.71 -29.60 -6.68
N ILE A 358 -14.43 -29.88 -6.44
CA ILE A 358 -13.98 -30.59 -5.24
C ILE A 358 -13.80 -29.56 -4.12
N ASP A 359 -14.11 -29.98 -2.90
CA ASP A 359 -13.87 -29.23 -1.66
C ASP A 359 -12.46 -28.59 -1.66
N ASP A 360 -12.37 -27.31 -1.31
CA ASP A 360 -11.11 -26.56 -1.30
C ASP A 360 -10.11 -27.08 -0.25
N ARG A 361 -10.58 -27.89 0.70
CA ARG A 361 -9.74 -28.68 1.60
C ARG A 361 -8.87 -29.69 0.87
N MET A 362 -9.29 -30.15 -0.31
CA MET A 362 -8.57 -31.16 -1.09
C MET A 362 -7.50 -30.56 -2.00
N ASP A 363 -7.82 -29.38 -2.54
CA ASP A 363 -6.97 -28.65 -3.46
C ASP A 363 -6.96 -27.17 -3.05
N ALA A 364 -5.92 -26.79 -2.31
CA ALA A 364 -5.80 -25.47 -1.71
C ALA A 364 -5.76 -24.36 -2.78
N ARG A 365 -5.47 -24.70 -4.04
CA ARG A 365 -5.49 -23.78 -5.18
C ARG A 365 -6.89 -23.24 -5.45
N VAL A 366 -7.96 -23.99 -5.15
CA VAL A 366 -9.35 -23.51 -5.29
C VAL A 366 -9.58 -22.34 -4.34
N GLY A 367 -9.29 -22.52 -3.05
CA GLY A 367 -9.38 -21.46 -2.04
C GLY A 367 -8.44 -20.28 -2.35
N GLN A 368 -7.24 -20.54 -2.87
CA GLN A 368 -6.32 -19.52 -3.35
C GLN A 368 -6.95 -18.68 -4.48
N LEU A 369 -7.55 -19.31 -5.50
CA LEU A 369 -8.21 -18.59 -6.60
C LEU A 369 -9.43 -17.79 -6.15
N LYS A 370 -10.19 -18.27 -5.15
CA LYS A 370 -11.28 -17.49 -4.53
C LYS A 370 -10.73 -16.21 -3.88
N ARG A 371 -9.61 -16.31 -3.14
CA ARG A 371 -8.93 -15.13 -2.56
C ARG A 371 -8.37 -14.21 -3.64
N VAL A 372 -7.78 -14.75 -4.70
CA VAL A 372 -7.28 -13.98 -5.85
C VAL A 372 -8.41 -13.21 -6.53
N TYR A 373 -9.57 -13.84 -6.73
CA TYR A 373 -10.76 -13.18 -7.27
C TYR A 373 -11.19 -11.99 -6.38
N LYS A 374 -11.33 -12.21 -5.07
CA LYS A 374 -11.73 -11.16 -4.12
C LYS A 374 -10.72 -10.00 -4.09
N ALA A 375 -9.43 -10.32 -4.05
CA ALA A 375 -8.39 -9.31 -4.05
C ALA A 375 -8.35 -8.53 -5.38
N ALA A 376 -8.61 -9.20 -6.51
CA ALA A 376 -8.74 -8.55 -7.81
C ALA A 376 -9.95 -7.58 -7.84
N VAL A 377 -11.11 -7.98 -7.33
CA VAL A 377 -12.25 -7.06 -7.15
C VAL A 377 -11.87 -5.86 -6.27
N GLY A 378 -11.15 -6.10 -5.16
CA GLY A 378 -10.65 -5.04 -4.29
C GLY A 378 -9.72 -4.02 -4.99
N ILE A 379 -8.99 -4.42 -6.04
CA ILE A 379 -8.23 -3.48 -6.89
C ILE A 379 -9.19 -2.54 -7.62
N MET A 380 -10.28 -3.04 -8.20
CA MET A 380 -11.27 -2.22 -8.90
C MET A 380 -11.95 -1.24 -7.94
N GLU A 381 -12.34 -1.71 -6.75
CA GLU A 381 -12.92 -0.87 -5.69
C GLU A 381 -11.94 0.22 -5.24
N ALA A 382 -10.66 -0.11 -5.03
CA ALA A 382 -9.64 0.87 -4.66
C ALA A 382 -9.45 1.95 -5.74
N PHE A 383 -9.49 1.60 -7.03
CA PHE A 383 -9.46 2.59 -8.10
C PHE A 383 -10.72 3.47 -8.11
N ASN A 384 -11.91 2.88 -7.93
CA ASN A 384 -13.16 3.62 -7.84
C ASN A 384 -13.15 4.65 -6.69
N ASP A 385 -12.69 4.24 -5.51
CA ASP A 385 -12.66 5.07 -4.29
C ASP A 385 -11.55 6.13 -4.30
N SER A 386 -10.51 5.93 -5.12
CA SER A 386 -9.36 6.84 -5.18
C SER A 386 -9.65 8.18 -5.86
N ASN A 387 -10.85 8.40 -6.42
CA ASN A 387 -11.22 9.59 -7.21
C ASN A 387 -10.21 9.93 -8.33
N ILE A 388 -9.54 8.91 -8.85
CA ILE A 388 -8.71 9.04 -10.04
C ILE A 388 -9.69 9.15 -11.22
N ASN A 389 -10.02 10.38 -11.64
CA ASN A 389 -10.87 10.65 -12.81
C ASN A 389 -10.40 9.82 -14.02
N GLN A 390 -11.09 8.72 -14.30
CA GLN A 390 -10.78 7.77 -15.36
C GLN A 390 -12.09 7.43 -16.08
N GLU A 391 -11.97 6.91 -17.30
CA GLU A 391 -13.08 6.24 -17.96
C GLU A 391 -13.61 5.16 -17.02
N THR A 392 -14.86 5.36 -16.62
CA THR A 392 -15.52 4.65 -15.53
C THR A 392 -15.36 3.14 -15.69
N ILE A 393 -14.87 2.47 -14.65
CA ILE A 393 -15.20 1.07 -14.40
C ILE A 393 -16.71 0.98 -14.61
N PRO A 394 -17.22 0.16 -15.54
CA PRO A 394 -18.67 0.08 -15.75
C PRO A 394 -19.30 -0.29 -14.42
N GLU A 395 -20.10 0.60 -13.84
CA GLU A 395 -20.66 0.43 -12.48
C GLU A 395 -21.42 -0.91 -12.38
N ASN A 396 -22.07 -1.30 -13.47
CA ASN A 396 -22.71 -2.60 -13.63
C ASN A 396 -21.73 -3.78 -13.53
N SER A 397 -20.53 -3.68 -14.12
CA SER A 397 -19.50 -4.72 -14.01
C SER A 397 -19.02 -4.84 -12.57
N LEU A 398 -18.65 -3.73 -11.93
CA LEU A 398 -18.16 -3.74 -10.54
C LEU A 398 -19.19 -4.35 -9.60
N ASN A 399 -20.45 -3.89 -9.67
CA ASN A 399 -21.52 -4.40 -8.83
C ASN A 399 -21.76 -5.90 -9.00
N LYS A 400 -21.72 -6.42 -10.24
CA LYS A 400 -21.85 -7.86 -10.51
C LYS A 400 -20.68 -8.66 -9.95
N LEU A 401 -19.45 -8.17 -10.12
CA LEU A 401 -18.26 -8.86 -9.66
C LEU A 401 -18.13 -8.84 -8.13
N THR A 402 -18.43 -7.71 -7.48
CA THR A 402 -18.51 -7.59 -6.01
C THR A 402 -19.62 -8.46 -5.44
N LYS A 403 -20.79 -8.50 -6.05
CA LYS A 403 -21.86 -9.43 -5.64
C LYS A 403 -21.38 -10.87 -5.65
N PHE A 404 -20.77 -11.32 -6.75
CA PHE A 404 -20.21 -12.66 -6.85
C PHE A 404 -19.07 -12.91 -5.84
N ALA A 405 -18.24 -11.90 -5.55
CA ALA A 405 -17.19 -11.98 -4.53
C ALA A 405 -17.73 -12.33 -3.14
N ASN A 406 -18.90 -11.78 -2.80
CA ASN A 406 -19.58 -12.05 -1.53
C ASN A 406 -20.27 -13.42 -1.51
N GLU A 407 -20.67 -13.94 -2.68
CA GLU A 407 -21.29 -15.26 -2.82
C GLU A 407 -20.27 -16.40 -2.82
N LEU A 408 -19.00 -16.13 -3.16
CA LEU A 408 -17.93 -17.13 -3.28
C LEU A 408 -17.57 -17.88 -1.99
N ASP A 409 -17.91 -17.37 -0.81
CA ASP A 409 -17.72 -18.12 0.45
C ASP A 409 -18.83 -19.14 0.70
N ALA A 410 -19.96 -19.01 0.00
CA ALA A 410 -21.09 -19.94 0.10
C ALA A 410 -21.02 -21.08 -0.93
N ILE A 411 -20.21 -20.91 -1.97
CA ILE A 411 -19.85 -21.92 -2.99
C ILE A 411 -18.59 -22.62 -2.52
#